data_AF-A0A2V9URC7-F1
#
_entry.id   AF-A0A2V9URC7-F1
#
_cell.length_a   1.000
_cell.length_b   1.000
_cell.length_c   1.000
_cell.angle_alpha   90.00
_cell.angle_beta   90.00
_cell.angle_gamma   90.00
#
_symmetry.space_group_name_H-M   'P 1'
#
loop_
_entity.id
_entity.type
_entity.pdbx_description
1 polymer ?
#
loop_
_entity_poly.entity_id
_entity_poly.type
_entity_poly.pdbx_seq_one_letter_code
_entity_poly.pdbx_strand_id
1 'polypeptide(L)'
;MKFFITLLTLGSLLQGFTKAQSAGKSNARRDLRPNIILITLDTTRADRMGFLGSGLGLTPNLDAVARQGITFKRAFSHVPITTASHATILTGTYPQFNRVNDFGVPLSPNLPYLPDLLHARGYHTGAFVGSLVLDPLDGTAPGFDRGFDV
;
A
#
# COMPACT_ATOMS: atom_id res chain seq x y z
N MET A 1 37.35 -35.26 13.61
CA MET A 1 38.13 -36.27 12.84
C MET A 1 38.59 -35.63 11.53
N LYS A 2 39.91 -35.48 11.35
CA LYS A 2 40.68 -34.98 10.16
C LYS A 2 40.52 -33.47 9.84
N PHE A 3 41.41 -32.53 10.17
CA PHE A 3 42.85 -32.26 9.92
C PHE A 3 43.26 -31.92 8.47
N PHE A 4 44.07 -30.83 8.35
CA PHE A 4 45.09 -30.47 7.33
C PHE A 4 44.63 -29.70 6.05
N ILE A 5 45.30 -28.68 5.46
CA ILE A 5 46.66 -28.07 5.54
C ILE A 5 46.61 -26.57 5.13
N THR A 6 47.41 -25.73 5.79
CA THR A 6 47.84 -24.39 5.35
C THR A 6 49.08 -24.49 4.45
N LEU A 7 49.12 -23.77 3.32
CA LEU A 7 50.39 -23.47 2.63
C LEU A 7 50.54 -21.97 2.41
N LEU A 8 51.55 -21.41 3.08
CA LEU A 8 52.08 -20.06 2.93
C LEU A 8 52.96 -20.02 1.67
N THR A 9 52.83 -19.02 0.81
CA THR A 9 53.94 -18.61 -0.07
C THR A 9 54.20 -17.11 0.07
N LEU A 10 55.48 -16.81 0.22
CA LEU A 10 56.06 -15.52 0.54
C LEU A 10 56.55 -14.87 -0.76
N GLY A 11 56.29 -13.58 -0.94
CA GLY A 11 57.14 -12.68 -1.72
C GLY A 11 56.71 -12.38 -3.16
N SER A 12 56.33 -11.12 -3.39
CA SER A 12 57.19 -10.17 -4.10
C SER A 12 56.53 -8.78 -4.21
N LEU A 13 57.42 -7.79 -4.19
CA LEU A 13 57.21 -6.36 -3.94
C LEU A 13 56.90 -5.62 -5.25
N LEU A 14 56.13 -4.53 -5.15
CA LEU A 14 56.04 -3.38 -6.07
C LEU A 14 55.49 -3.61 -7.49
N GLN A 15 54.29 -3.10 -7.73
CA GLN A 15 54.09 -1.98 -8.67
C GLN A 15 52.73 -1.32 -8.45
N GLY A 16 52.77 -0.03 -8.13
CA GLY A 16 51.59 0.80 -7.97
C GLY A 16 50.85 0.96 -9.29
N PHE A 17 49.55 0.69 -9.25
CA PHE A 17 48.56 1.39 -10.06
C PHE A 17 47.41 1.75 -9.12
N THR A 18 47.47 2.97 -8.59
CA THR A 18 46.32 3.68 -8.04
C THR A 18 45.34 3.88 -9.18
N LYS A 19 44.51 2.87 -9.46
CA LYS A 19 43.30 3.09 -10.25
C LYS A 19 42.37 3.84 -9.32
N ALA A 20 42.39 5.17 -9.43
CA ALA A 20 41.34 6.01 -8.90
C ALA A 20 40.03 5.47 -9.48
N GLN A 21 39.31 4.70 -8.65
CA GLN A 21 37.96 4.31 -8.94
C GLN A 21 37.19 5.62 -8.88
N SER A 22 37.03 6.25 -10.04
CA SER A 22 35.99 7.25 -10.23
C SER A 22 34.73 6.59 -9.71
N ALA A 23 34.31 7.02 -8.52
CA ALA A 23 32.98 6.76 -8.02
C ALA A 23 32.08 7.43 -9.06
N GLY A 24 31.72 6.66 -10.08
CA GLY A 24 30.62 6.98 -10.95
C GLY A 24 29.47 7.16 -9.99
N LYS A 25 29.13 8.43 -9.72
CA LYS A 25 27.88 8.79 -9.07
C LYS A 25 26.85 8.08 -9.91
N SER A 26 26.32 6.98 -9.39
CA SER A 26 25.16 6.36 -9.99
C SER A 26 24.13 7.47 -9.96
N ASN A 27 23.89 8.07 -11.13
CA ASN A 27 22.68 8.83 -11.38
C ASN A 27 21.56 7.78 -11.40
N ALA A 28 21.31 7.15 -10.25
CA ALA A 28 20.03 6.58 -9.95
C ALA A 28 19.10 7.78 -10.02
N ARG A 29 18.47 7.95 -11.18
CA ARG A 29 17.34 8.85 -11.33
C ARG A 29 16.46 8.52 -10.13
N ARG A 30 16.34 9.45 -9.18
CA ARG A 30 15.36 9.29 -8.11
C ARG A 30 14.06 9.03 -8.83
N ASP A 31 13.51 7.87 -8.56
CA ASP A 31 12.19 7.54 -9.04
C ASP A 31 11.26 8.64 -8.53
N LEU A 32 10.77 9.48 -9.44
CA LEU A 32 9.96 10.65 -9.09
C LEU A 32 8.52 10.26 -8.73
N ARG A 33 8.21 8.96 -8.78
CA ARG A 33 6.91 8.40 -8.41
C ARG A 33 6.71 8.51 -6.88
N PRO A 34 5.62 9.12 -6.40
CA PRO A 34 5.35 9.23 -4.98
C PRO A 34 4.90 7.89 -4.40
N ASN A 35 5.26 7.60 -3.15
CA ASN A 35 4.63 6.49 -2.42
C ASN A 35 3.16 6.84 -2.13
N ILE A 36 2.28 5.85 -2.24
CA ILE A 36 0.84 6.00 -2.01
C ILE A 36 0.45 5.12 -0.83
N ILE A 37 -0.20 5.71 0.18
CA ILE A 37 -0.76 4.99 1.33
C ILE A 37 -2.26 5.30 1.38
N LEU A 38 -3.09 4.28 1.22
CA LEU A 38 -4.53 4.36 1.40
C LEU A 38 -4.89 3.80 2.79
N ILE A 39 -5.43 4.65 3.66
CA ILE A 39 -5.90 4.26 4.99
C ILE A 39 -7.43 4.36 4.99
N THR A 40 -8.10 3.25 5.29
CA THR A 40 -9.55 3.22 5.50
C THR A 40 -9.87 2.95 6.97
N LEU A 41 -11.00 3.46 7.43
CA LEU A 41 -11.52 3.19 8.77
C LEU A 41 -12.94 2.65 8.62
N ASP A 42 -13.19 1.46 9.17
CA ASP A 42 -14.48 0.79 9.05
C ASP A 42 -15.51 1.40 9.99
N THR A 43 -16.76 1.53 9.53
CA THR A 43 -17.91 2.06 10.30
C THR A 43 -17.69 3.45 10.96
N THR A 44 -16.77 4.25 10.41
CA THR A 44 -16.36 5.51 11.05
C THR A 44 -17.36 6.63 10.86
N ARG A 45 -17.74 7.28 11.95
CA ARG A 45 -18.65 8.42 11.95
C ARG A 45 -17.89 9.75 11.78
N ALA A 46 -18.34 10.55 10.82
CA ALA A 46 -17.78 11.87 10.54
C ALA A 46 -17.85 12.83 11.75
N ASP A 47 -18.93 12.79 12.53
CA ASP A 47 -19.15 13.67 13.70
C ASP A 47 -18.24 13.35 14.91
N ARG A 48 -17.44 12.28 14.81
CA ARG A 48 -16.43 11.90 15.82
C ARG A 48 -15.01 12.34 15.45
N MET A 49 -14.81 12.93 14.28
CA MET A 49 -13.49 13.37 13.81
C MET A 49 -13.22 14.82 14.23
N GLY A 50 -12.08 15.06 14.89
CA GLY A 50 -11.66 16.39 15.33
C GLY A 50 -11.51 17.37 14.18
N PHE A 51 -10.87 16.95 13.08
CA PHE A 51 -10.75 17.72 11.84
C PHE A 51 -12.08 18.02 11.13
N LEU A 52 -13.20 17.40 11.54
CA LEU A 52 -14.56 17.73 11.09
C LEU A 52 -15.38 18.51 12.13
N GLY A 53 -14.76 18.97 13.22
CA GLY A 53 -15.37 19.83 14.23
C GLY A 53 -15.77 19.12 15.52
N SER A 54 -15.42 17.84 15.71
CA SER A 54 -15.68 17.14 16.97
C SER A 54 -14.80 17.68 18.11
N GLY A 55 -15.41 18.10 19.22
CA GLY A 55 -14.70 18.60 20.40
C GLY A 55 -14.19 17.51 21.36
N LEU A 56 -14.33 16.23 21.02
CA LEU A 56 -14.04 15.10 21.92
C LEU A 56 -12.55 14.76 22.03
N GLY A 57 -11.69 15.28 21.14
CA GLY A 57 -10.25 15.02 21.16
C GLY A 57 -9.83 13.56 20.88
N LEU A 58 -10.68 12.79 20.17
CA LEU A 58 -10.45 11.35 19.94
C LEU A 58 -9.43 11.04 18.84
N THR A 59 -9.12 11.99 17.97
CA THR A 59 -8.38 11.73 16.72
C THR A 59 -7.11 12.58 16.54
N PRO A 60 -6.25 12.76 17.57
CA PRO A 60 -5.15 13.73 17.52
C PRO A 60 -4.17 13.50 16.36
N ASN A 61 -3.90 12.23 16.01
CA ASN A 61 -3.02 11.87 14.90
C ASN A 61 -3.65 12.17 13.53
N LEU A 62 -4.94 11.86 13.35
CA LEU A 62 -5.65 12.17 12.10
C LEU A 62 -5.83 13.68 11.93
N ASP A 63 -6.08 14.40 13.03
CA ASP A 63 -6.15 15.85 13.03
C ASP A 63 -4.82 16.49 12.61
N ALA A 64 -3.69 15.89 13.01
CA ALA A 64 -2.36 16.32 12.59
C ALA A 64 -2.14 16.14 11.08
N VAL A 65 -2.54 14.99 10.53
CA VAL A 65 -2.48 14.73 9.08
C VAL A 65 -3.39 15.71 8.33
N ALA A 66 -4.61 15.93 8.81
CA ALA A 66 -5.57 16.84 8.18
C ALA A 66 -5.05 18.28 8.08
N ARG A 67 -4.29 18.76 9.08
CA ARG A 67 -3.65 20.10 9.05
C ARG A 67 -2.56 20.24 7.99
N GLN A 68 -1.96 19.14 7.56
CA GLN A 68 -0.88 19.13 6.57
C GLN A 68 -1.38 18.80 5.15
N GLY A 69 -2.68 18.53 5.00
CA GLY A 69 -3.28 18.06 3.75
C GLY A 69 -4.58 18.80 3.39
N ILE A 70 -5.36 18.15 2.52
CA ILE A 70 -6.66 18.65 2.08
C ILE A 70 -7.75 17.79 2.72
N THR A 71 -8.72 18.45 3.34
CA THR A 71 -9.88 17.79 3.94
C THR A 71 -11.14 18.04 3.12
N PHE A 72 -11.76 16.96 2.64
CA PHE A 72 -13.07 17.01 2.01
C PHE A 72 -14.16 16.93 3.07
N LYS A 73 -14.83 18.06 3.36
CA LYS A 73 -15.92 18.12 4.36
C LYS A 73 -17.22 17.42 3.90
N ARG A 74 -17.29 17.07 2.62
CA ARG A 74 -18.45 16.43 1.97
C ARG A 74 -17.98 15.26 1.12
N ALA A 75 -17.59 14.19 1.80
CA ALA A 75 -17.28 12.89 1.20
C ALA A 75 -18.31 11.87 1.70
N PHE A 76 -18.98 11.17 0.79
CA PHE A 76 -20.06 10.23 1.10
C PHE A 76 -19.70 8.84 0.61
N SER A 77 -20.02 7.81 1.41
CA SER A 77 -19.96 6.44 0.91
C SER A 77 -21.05 6.23 -0.15
N HIS A 78 -20.71 5.53 -1.23
CA HIS A 78 -21.68 5.14 -2.26
C HIS A 78 -22.69 4.11 -1.76
N VAL A 79 -22.33 3.35 -0.72
CA VAL A 79 -23.16 2.29 -0.12
C VAL A 79 -22.75 2.07 1.34
N PRO A 80 -23.69 1.93 2.29
CA PRO A 80 -23.37 1.75 3.71
C PRO A 80 -23.11 0.27 4.08
N ILE A 81 -22.33 -0.45 3.26
CA ILE A 81 -21.92 -1.85 3.48
C ILE A 81 -20.41 -1.94 3.27
N THR A 82 -19.67 -2.55 4.19
CA THR A 82 -18.19 -2.53 4.23
C THR A 82 -17.55 -3.03 2.93
N THR A 83 -17.83 -4.27 2.51
CA THR A 83 -17.23 -4.86 1.31
C THR A 83 -17.63 -4.11 0.04
N ALA A 84 -18.92 -3.77 -0.09
CA ALA A 84 -19.41 -3.01 -1.23
C ALA A 84 -18.80 -1.60 -1.30
N SER A 85 -18.63 -0.91 -0.17
CA SER A 85 -17.98 0.41 -0.11
C SER A 85 -16.52 0.31 -0.56
N HIS A 86 -15.77 -0.68 -0.08
CA HIS A 86 -14.39 -0.91 -0.50
C HIS A 86 -14.28 -1.30 -1.99
N ALA A 87 -15.24 -2.07 -2.53
CA ALA A 87 -15.31 -2.30 -3.97
C ALA A 87 -15.40 -0.99 -4.75
N THR A 88 -16.20 -0.02 -4.30
CA THR A 88 -16.29 1.29 -4.96
C THR A 88 -15.01 2.10 -4.88
N ILE A 89 -14.33 2.06 -3.72
CA ILE A 89 -13.04 2.74 -3.52
C ILE A 89 -11.98 2.17 -4.46
N LEU A 90 -11.86 0.84 -4.51
CA LEU A 90 -10.76 0.17 -5.21
C LEU A 90 -11.00 0.05 -6.72
N THR A 91 -12.27 0.01 -7.16
CA THR A 91 -12.59 0.00 -8.60
C THR A 91 -12.78 1.39 -9.19
N GLY A 92 -13.08 2.39 -8.37
CA GLY A 92 -13.50 3.72 -8.83
C GLY A 92 -14.87 3.72 -9.52
N THR A 93 -15.72 2.72 -9.25
CA THR A 93 -17.03 2.56 -9.90
C THR A 93 -18.16 2.45 -8.88
N TYR A 94 -19.39 2.75 -9.31
CA TYR A 94 -20.58 2.60 -8.46
C TYR A 94 -20.97 1.12 -8.26
N PRO A 95 -21.69 0.77 -7.17
CA PRO A 95 -22.16 -0.59 -6.91
C PRO A 95 -22.99 -1.19 -8.07
N GLN A 96 -23.75 -0.35 -8.78
CA GLN A 96 -24.53 -0.75 -9.95
C GLN A 96 -23.65 -1.24 -11.10
N PHE A 97 -22.39 -0.81 -11.16
CA PHE A 97 -21.42 -1.20 -12.18
C PHE A 97 -20.56 -2.37 -11.70
N ASN A 98 -19.96 -2.30 -10.51
CA ASN A 98 -19.11 -3.38 -10.00
C ASN A 98 -19.90 -4.61 -9.50
N ARG A 99 -21.20 -4.47 -9.27
CA ARG A 99 -22.14 -5.51 -8.82
C ARG A 99 -21.90 -6.08 -7.42
N VAL A 100 -20.92 -5.57 -6.67
CA VAL A 100 -20.73 -5.93 -5.26
C VAL A 100 -21.71 -5.13 -4.42
N ASN A 101 -22.79 -5.78 -3.99
CA ASN A 101 -23.88 -5.15 -3.24
C ASN A 101 -24.09 -5.72 -1.83
N ASP A 102 -23.39 -6.80 -1.47
CA ASP A 102 -23.45 -7.44 -0.15
C ASP A 102 -22.13 -8.16 0.16
N PHE A 103 -22.00 -8.72 1.36
CA PHE A 103 -20.88 -9.55 1.76
C PHE A 103 -20.81 -10.85 0.95
N GLY A 104 -19.60 -11.32 0.67
CA GLY A 104 -19.37 -12.57 -0.07
C GLY A 104 -19.70 -12.51 -1.57
N VAL A 105 -20.17 -11.37 -2.09
CA VAL A 105 -20.35 -11.18 -3.53
C VAL A 105 -18.98 -10.99 -4.19
N PRO A 106 -18.57 -11.86 -5.13
CA PRO A 106 -17.24 -11.77 -5.74
C PRO A 106 -17.04 -10.51 -6.56
N LEU A 107 -15.92 -9.84 -6.36
CA LEU A 107 -15.49 -8.75 -7.20
C LEU A 107 -14.95 -9.30 -8.53
N SER A 108 -15.60 -8.95 -9.65
CA SER A 108 -15.20 -9.45 -10.96
C SER A 108 -13.74 -9.09 -11.31
N PRO A 109 -12.93 -10.04 -11.84
CA PRO A 109 -11.55 -9.78 -12.27
C PRO A 109 -11.47 -8.87 -13.51
N ASN A 110 -12.57 -8.68 -14.23
CA ASN A 110 -12.60 -7.87 -15.45
C ASN A 110 -12.79 -6.37 -15.17
N LEU A 111 -12.98 -5.98 -13.91
CA LEU A 111 -13.14 -4.59 -13.52
C LEU A 111 -11.78 -3.93 -13.29
N PRO A 112 -11.65 -2.62 -13.57
CA PRO A 112 -10.49 -1.86 -13.14
C PRO A 112 -10.34 -1.99 -11.63
N TYR A 113 -9.10 -2.16 -11.16
CA TYR A 113 -8.79 -2.34 -9.75
C TYR A 113 -7.49 -1.60 -9.42
N LEU A 114 -7.55 -0.72 -8.44
CA LEU A 114 -6.47 0.21 -8.12
C LEU A 114 -5.12 -0.51 -7.86
N PRO A 115 -5.05 -1.60 -7.05
CA PRO A 115 -3.82 -2.38 -6.87
C PRO A 115 -3.25 -2.90 -8.20
N ASP A 116 -4.06 -3.56 -9.03
CA ASP A 116 -3.62 -4.05 -10.36
C ASP A 116 -3.06 -2.91 -11.23
N LEU A 117 -3.73 -1.75 -11.22
CA LEU A 117 -3.33 -0.59 -12.01
C LEU A 117 -2.03 0.05 -11.53
N LEU A 118 -1.75 0.01 -10.23
CA LEU A 118 -0.50 0.49 -9.63
C LEU A 118 0.62 -0.52 -9.85
N HIS A 119 0.36 -1.81 -9.61
CA HIS A 119 1.30 -2.89 -9.85
C HIS A 119 1.76 -2.93 -11.32
N ALA A 120 0.83 -2.82 -12.28
CA ALA A 120 1.15 -2.71 -13.71
C ALA A 120 1.98 -1.47 -14.08
N ARG A 121 2.01 -0.44 -13.22
CA ARG A 121 2.84 0.76 -13.36
C ARG A 121 4.16 0.67 -12.57
N GLY A 122 4.51 -0.51 -12.09
CA GLY A 122 5.77 -0.80 -11.39
C GLY A 122 5.82 -0.27 -9.96
N TYR A 123 4.66 -0.17 -9.29
CA TYR A 123 4.61 -0.01 -7.83
C TYR A 123 4.66 -1.38 -7.17
N HIS A 124 5.35 -1.46 -6.03
CA HIS A 124 5.14 -2.56 -5.09
C HIS A 124 3.88 -2.29 -4.29
N THR A 125 3.05 -3.31 -4.15
CA THR A 125 1.68 -3.19 -3.61
C THR A 125 1.53 -4.13 -2.44
N GLY A 126 0.95 -3.64 -1.34
CA GLY A 126 0.65 -4.47 -0.17
C GLY A 126 -0.63 -4.06 0.52
N ALA A 127 -1.30 -5.01 1.15
CA ALA A 127 -2.53 -4.81 1.90
C ALA A 127 -2.40 -5.34 3.33
N PHE A 128 -2.81 -4.54 4.31
CA PHE A 128 -2.87 -4.95 5.71
C PHE A 128 -4.29 -4.74 6.20
N VAL A 129 -5.00 -5.84 6.42
CA VAL A 129 -6.43 -5.82 6.72
C VAL A 129 -6.65 -6.10 8.20
N GLY A 130 -7.31 -5.17 8.89
CA GLY A 130 -7.72 -5.35 10.30
C GLY A 130 -9.20 -5.72 10.48
N SER A 131 -9.99 -5.74 9.40
CA SER A 131 -11.42 -6.08 9.43
C SER A 131 -11.63 -7.46 8.80
N LEU A 132 -12.16 -8.41 9.58
CA LEU A 132 -12.47 -9.78 9.11
C LEU A 132 -13.42 -9.80 7.90
N VAL A 133 -14.25 -8.76 7.75
CA VAL A 133 -15.22 -8.64 6.64
C VAL A 133 -14.55 -8.27 5.32
N LEU A 134 -13.30 -7.81 5.36
CA LEU A 134 -12.48 -7.50 4.18
C LEU A 134 -11.36 -8.51 3.96
N ASP A 135 -11.24 -9.53 4.81
CA ASP A 135 -10.28 -10.60 4.60
C ASP A 135 -10.77 -11.49 3.43
N PRO A 136 -10.03 -11.55 2.30
CA PRO A 136 -10.40 -12.41 1.18
C PRO A 136 -10.43 -13.90 1.56
N LEU A 137 -9.67 -14.29 2.59
CA LEU A 137 -9.57 -15.68 3.06
C LEU A 137 -10.79 -16.11 3.89
N ASP A 138 -11.49 -15.17 4.52
CA ASP A 138 -12.71 -15.43 5.29
C ASP A 138 -13.98 -15.54 4.41
N GLY A 139 -13.84 -15.42 3.09
CA GLY A 139 -14.92 -15.57 2.12
C GLY A 139 -15.93 -14.41 2.07
N THR A 140 -15.70 -13.35 2.84
CA THR A 140 -16.56 -12.16 2.91
C THR A 140 -16.20 -11.09 1.88
N ALA A 141 -14.98 -11.14 1.33
CA ALA A 141 -14.48 -10.25 0.28
C ALA A 141 -13.76 -10.98 -0.88
N PRO A 142 -14.42 -11.94 -1.56
CA PRO A 142 -13.78 -12.69 -2.65
C PRO A 142 -13.36 -11.77 -3.81
N GLY A 143 -12.11 -11.94 -4.28
CA GLY A 143 -11.54 -11.20 -5.41
C GLY A 143 -10.87 -9.86 -5.05
N PHE A 144 -10.69 -9.58 -3.76
CA PHE A 144 -10.00 -8.39 -3.23
C PHE A 144 -8.49 -8.59 -3.02
N ASP A 145 -7.98 -9.80 -3.25
CA ASP A 145 -6.59 -10.21 -3.08
C ASP A 145 -5.70 -9.90 -4.30
N ARG A 146 -6.30 -9.60 -5.45
CA ARG A 146 -5.54 -9.40 -6.70
C ARG A 146 -4.72 -8.09 -6.71
N GLY A 147 -3.56 -8.14 -7.37
CA GLY A 147 -2.72 -6.96 -7.55
C GLY A 147 -2.00 -6.51 -6.28
N PHE A 148 -1.90 -7.37 -5.27
CA PHE A 148 -1.07 -7.17 -4.08
C PHE A 148 0.06 -8.21 -4.06
N ASP A 149 1.26 -7.76 -3.64
CA ASP A 149 2.44 -8.62 -3.45
C ASP A 149 2.45 -9.25 -2.04
N VAL A 150 1.85 -8.55 -1.07
CA VAL A 150 1.80 -8.91 0.36
C VAL A 150 0.47 -8.54 0.99
#